data_AF-A0A4R1WVD5-F1
#
_entry.id   AF-A0A4R1WVD5-F1
#
_cell.length_a   1.000
_cell.length_b   1.000
_cell.length_c   1.000
_cell.angle_alpha   90.00
_cell.angle_beta   90.00
_cell.angle_gamma   90.00
#
_symmetry.space_group_name_H-M   'P 1'
#
loop_
_entity.id
_entity.type
_entity.pdbx_description
1 polymer ?
#
loop_
_entity_poly.entity_id
_entity_poly.type
_entity_poly.pdbx_seq_one_letter_code
_entity_poly.pdbx_strand_id
1 'polypeptide(L)'
;MPALWGAVPTLARAGIHRAADVRFAGMTEQITAGQFHAADDVEDWRSLYHVASGHFRTGSLAKGIAFVDEIGRLAGGAEQEYLSVDLRSAGVTVSLGRRDIALARRISAAAKELDIPADPTAVQLVNVTLDALVGADVLPFWRALLGYRQIGDDYLFDPLRRGPGFGLQQMNAARPQRNRMHLDVAVPHDQAEARISAALAAGGHLVSDAHAPMWWVLADAEGNEACVATWVGRE
;
A
#
# COMPACT_ATOMS: atom_id res chain seq x y z
N MET A 1 29.72 -37.65 -16.82
CA MET A 1 28.96 -37.31 -15.61
C MET A 1 27.95 -36.21 -15.96
N PRO A 2 26.66 -36.50 -16.10
CA PRO A 2 25.61 -35.49 -16.13
C PRO A 2 24.98 -35.37 -14.74
N ALA A 3 25.02 -34.16 -14.17
CA ALA A 3 24.44 -33.86 -12.87
C ALA A 3 22.92 -33.66 -12.99
N LEU A 4 22.23 -34.31 -12.06
CA LEU A 4 20.81 -34.35 -11.81
C LEU A 4 20.24 -32.95 -11.55
N TRP A 5 19.40 -32.45 -12.45
CA TRP A 5 18.40 -31.44 -12.10
C TRP A 5 17.08 -32.16 -11.89
N GLY A 6 16.79 -32.48 -10.62
CA GLY A 6 15.49 -32.97 -10.20
C GLY A 6 14.43 -31.89 -10.46
N ALA A 7 13.29 -32.31 -11.03
CA ALA A 7 12.15 -31.47 -11.29
C ALA A 7 11.66 -30.80 -10.00
N VAL A 8 11.63 -29.47 -9.99
CA VAL A 8 10.94 -28.69 -8.96
C VAL A 8 9.44 -28.72 -9.31
N PRO A 9 8.55 -29.19 -8.42
CA PRO A 9 7.11 -29.14 -8.67
C PRO A 9 6.67 -27.68 -8.79
N THR A 10 5.96 -27.37 -9.86
CA THR A 10 5.26 -26.10 -10.07
C THR A 10 4.19 -25.92 -9.00
N LEU A 11 4.51 -25.19 -7.93
CA LEU A 11 3.51 -24.60 -7.05
C LEU A 11 2.73 -23.57 -7.86
N ALA A 12 1.44 -23.82 -8.05
CA ALA A 12 0.52 -22.88 -8.66
C ALA A 12 0.58 -21.52 -7.93
N ARG A 13 1.13 -20.51 -8.60
CA ARG A 13 1.12 -19.10 -8.17
C ARG A 13 -0.31 -18.56 -8.32
N ALA A 14 -1.13 -18.72 -7.29
CA ALA A 14 -2.38 -18.00 -7.14
C ALA A 14 -2.31 -17.22 -5.82
N GLY A 15 -2.17 -15.89 -5.90
CA GLY A 15 -2.11 -15.05 -4.70
C GLY A 15 -1.79 -13.57 -4.96
N ILE A 16 -1.05 -13.26 -6.03
CA ILE A 16 -0.64 -11.86 -6.32
C ILE A 16 -1.41 -11.25 -7.50
N HIS A 17 -1.99 -12.09 -8.38
CA HIS A 17 -2.66 -11.63 -9.60
C HIS A 17 -4.09 -11.11 -9.39
N ARG A 18 -4.77 -11.41 -8.27
CA ARG A 18 -6.15 -10.91 -8.06
C ARG A 18 -6.24 -9.43 -7.71
N ALA A 19 -5.18 -8.85 -7.15
CA ALA A 19 -5.10 -7.41 -6.90
C ALA A 19 -5.22 -6.56 -8.19
N ALA A 20 -4.95 -7.16 -9.36
CA ALA A 20 -5.04 -6.46 -10.65
C ALA A 20 -6.49 -6.20 -11.12
N ASP A 21 -7.45 -7.02 -10.63
CA ASP A 21 -8.85 -7.09 -11.08
C ASP A 21 -9.87 -6.90 -9.94
N VAL A 22 -9.46 -6.32 -8.81
CA VAL A 22 -10.35 -6.16 -7.64
C VAL A 22 -11.46 -5.17 -7.95
N ARG A 23 -12.70 -5.67 -7.92
CA ARG A 23 -13.92 -4.86 -7.97
C ARG A 23 -14.13 -4.24 -6.60
N PHE A 24 -14.09 -2.91 -6.54
CA PHE A 24 -14.62 -2.17 -5.39
C PHE A 24 -16.14 -2.32 -5.39
N ALA A 25 -16.72 -2.63 -4.23
CA ALA A 25 -18.16 -2.49 -4.06
C ALA A 25 -18.52 -0.99 -4.24
N GLY A 26 -19.08 -0.65 -5.40
CA GLY A 26 -19.56 0.71 -5.73
C GLY A 26 -18.75 1.52 -6.76
N MET A 27 -17.69 0.99 -7.38
CA MET A 27 -17.00 1.67 -8.49
C MET A 27 -17.33 1.00 -9.83
N THR A 28 -17.65 1.82 -10.84
CA THR A 28 -17.68 1.45 -12.25
C THR A 28 -16.42 0.68 -12.63
N GLU A 29 -16.55 -0.34 -13.48
CA GLU A 29 -15.46 -1.26 -13.86
C GLU A 29 -14.22 -0.47 -14.32
N GLN A 30 -13.18 -0.48 -13.49
CA GLN A 30 -11.94 0.24 -13.74
C GLN A 30 -11.18 -0.47 -14.86
N ILE A 31 -10.59 0.30 -15.77
CA ILE A 31 -9.75 -0.27 -16.83
C ILE A 31 -8.59 -1.10 -16.25
N THR A 32 -8.15 -2.12 -16.97
CA THR A 32 -7.02 -2.97 -16.56
C THR A 32 -5.69 -2.20 -16.67
N ALA A 33 -4.63 -2.72 -16.05
CA ALA A 33 -3.29 -2.16 -16.22
C ALA A 33 -2.84 -2.22 -17.68
N GLY A 34 -3.19 -3.29 -18.40
CA GLY A 34 -2.91 -3.43 -19.82
C GLY A 34 -3.65 -2.38 -20.66
N GLN A 35 -4.93 -2.13 -20.38
CA GLN A 35 -5.69 -1.07 -21.05
C GLN A 35 -5.12 0.33 -20.76
N PHE A 36 -4.70 0.58 -19.51
CA PHE A 36 -4.03 1.85 -19.16
C PHE A 36 -2.75 2.04 -19.98
N HIS A 37 -1.88 1.03 -20.05
CA HIS A 37 -0.61 1.10 -20.77
C HIS A 37 -0.73 1.01 -22.30
N ALA A 38 -1.89 0.63 -22.83
CA ALA A 38 -2.17 0.66 -24.26
C ALA A 38 -2.67 2.03 -24.75
N ALA A 39 -3.00 2.95 -23.84
CA ALA A 39 -3.39 4.31 -24.20
C ALA A 39 -2.16 5.15 -24.53
N ASP A 40 -2.29 6.08 -25.47
CA ASP A 40 -1.22 7.03 -25.82
C ASP A 40 -0.94 8.02 -24.67
N ASP A 41 0.25 8.63 -24.63
CA ASP A 41 0.59 9.75 -23.73
C ASP A 41 0.47 9.43 -22.22
N VAL A 42 0.78 8.19 -21.83
CA VAL A 42 0.83 7.73 -20.42
C VAL A 42 2.19 7.14 -20.04
N GLU A 43 3.22 7.36 -20.85
CA GLU A 43 4.56 6.78 -20.72
C GLU A 43 5.29 7.23 -19.45
N ASP A 44 4.86 8.37 -18.87
CA ASP A 44 5.36 8.90 -17.59
C ASP A 44 4.88 8.10 -16.37
N TRP A 45 3.88 7.22 -16.55
CA TRP A 45 3.15 6.57 -15.47
C TRP A 45 3.39 5.05 -15.43
N ARG A 46 3.35 4.46 -14.24
CA ARG A 46 3.37 3.00 -14.03
C ARG A 46 2.14 2.56 -13.24
N SER A 47 1.43 1.56 -13.75
CA SER A 47 0.43 0.83 -12.96
C SER A 47 1.15 -0.11 -12.00
N LEU A 48 1.03 0.15 -10.70
CA LEU A 48 1.60 -0.63 -9.60
C LEU A 48 0.46 -1.20 -8.77
N TYR A 49 0.08 -2.45 -9.04
CA TYR A 49 -1.09 -3.09 -8.45
C TYR A 49 -2.37 -2.25 -8.63
N HIS A 50 -2.87 -1.65 -7.54
CA HIS A 50 -4.10 -0.87 -7.44
C HIS A 50 -3.91 0.64 -7.67
N VAL A 51 -2.69 1.11 -7.95
CA VAL A 51 -2.43 2.54 -8.23
C VAL A 51 -1.75 2.76 -9.57
N ALA A 52 -2.00 3.91 -10.21
CA ALA A 52 -1.16 4.41 -11.29
C ALA A 52 -0.32 5.57 -10.75
N SER A 53 1.00 5.54 -10.89
CA SER A 53 1.89 6.57 -10.33
C SER A 53 2.90 7.10 -11.34
N GLY A 54 3.16 8.40 -11.29
CA GLY A 54 4.22 9.09 -12.03
C GLY A 54 5.12 9.86 -11.06
N HIS A 55 6.42 9.89 -11.35
CA HIS A 55 7.37 10.71 -10.59
C HIS A 55 7.98 11.77 -11.51
N PHE A 56 8.04 13.01 -11.03
CA PHE A 56 8.44 14.19 -11.79
C PHE A 56 9.58 14.91 -11.07
N ARG A 57 10.74 15.01 -11.72
CA ARG A 57 11.98 15.54 -11.12
C ARG A 57 12.01 17.05 -11.20
N THR A 58 11.55 17.72 -10.13
CA THR A 58 11.40 19.18 -10.10
C THR A 58 12.73 19.91 -9.86
N GLY A 59 13.73 19.24 -9.28
CA GLY A 59 15.05 19.82 -8.99
C GLY A 59 15.08 20.90 -7.91
N SER A 60 13.91 21.34 -7.42
CA SER A 60 13.77 22.26 -6.30
C SER A 60 12.38 22.17 -5.69
N LEU A 61 12.27 22.55 -4.41
CA LEU A 61 10.99 22.63 -3.72
C LEU A 61 10.07 23.69 -4.34
N ALA A 62 10.62 24.85 -4.73
CA ALA A 62 9.83 25.93 -5.35
C ALA A 62 9.16 25.49 -6.66
N LYS A 63 9.91 24.81 -7.54
CA LYS A 63 9.36 24.24 -8.78
C LYS A 63 8.34 23.13 -8.50
N GLY A 64 8.59 22.33 -7.46
CA GLY A 64 7.63 21.34 -6.97
C GLY A 64 6.32 21.96 -6.51
N ILE A 65 6.36 23.03 -5.70
CA ILE A 65 5.17 23.77 -5.26
C ILE A 65 4.38 24.31 -6.45
N ALA A 66 5.06 24.92 -7.44
CA ALA A 66 4.40 25.42 -8.64
C ALA A 66 3.68 24.30 -9.42
N PHE A 67 4.31 23.12 -9.54
CA PHE A 67 3.68 21.97 -10.19
C PHE A 67 2.51 21.39 -9.39
N VAL A 68 2.61 21.30 -8.07
CA VAL A 68 1.51 20.85 -7.22
C VAL A 68 0.32 21.82 -7.28
N ASP A 69 0.56 23.12 -7.35
CA ASP A 69 -0.49 24.12 -7.55
C ASP A 69 -1.21 23.92 -8.90
N GLU A 70 -0.47 23.63 -9.97
CA GLU A 70 -1.04 23.28 -11.27
C GLU A 70 -1.91 22.01 -11.20
N ILE A 71 -1.40 20.95 -10.59
CA ILE A 71 -2.17 19.71 -10.38
C ILE A 71 -3.46 20.00 -9.61
N GLY A 72 -3.41 20.85 -8.59
CA GLY A 72 -4.57 21.28 -7.80
C GLY A 72 -5.62 22.02 -8.64
N ARG A 73 -5.21 22.81 -9.64
CA ARG A 73 -6.11 23.50 -10.57
C ARG A 73 -6.68 22.57 -11.64
N LEU A 74 -5.94 21.52 -12.04
CA LEU A 74 -6.38 20.54 -13.03
C LEU A 74 -7.40 19.52 -12.48
N ALA A 75 -7.24 19.12 -11.22
CA ALA A 75 -8.03 18.06 -10.60
C ALA A 75 -9.39 18.57 -10.11
N GLY A 76 -10.48 18.09 -10.72
CA GLY A 76 -11.84 18.34 -10.25
C GLY A 76 -12.12 17.68 -8.89
N GLY A 77 -13.20 18.07 -8.21
CA GLY A 77 -13.52 17.57 -6.85
C GLY A 77 -13.58 16.04 -6.73
N ALA A 78 -14.21 15.36 -7.70
CA ALA A 78 -14.25 13.89 -7.73
C ALA A 78 -12.88 13.25 -7.98
N GLU A 79 -11.97 13.96 -8.65
CA GLU A 79 -10.61 13.49 -8.92
C GLU A 79 -9.73 13.56 -7.68
N GLN A 80 -9.95 14.58 -6.85
CA GLN A 80 -9.22 14.78 -5.61
C GLN A 80 -9.45 13.65 -4.59
N GLU A 81 -10.54 12.88 -4.70
CA GLU A 81 -10.85 11.76 -3.81
C GLU A 81 -9.89 10.57 -3.94
N TYR A 82 -9.26 10.40 -5.12
CA TYR A 82 -8.31 9.31 -5.39
C TYR A 82 -6.93 9.80 -5.83
N LEU A 83 -6.71 11.10 -5.87
CA LEU A 83 -5.41 11.72 -6.16
C LEU A 83 -4.60 11.85 -4.88
N SER A 84 -3.33 11.47 -4.93
CA SER A 84 -2.36 11.69 -3.86
C SER A 84 -1.09 12.29 -4.44
N VAL A 85 -0.53 13.27 -3.74
CA VAL A 85 0.67 14.00 -4.16
C VAL A 85 1.67 14.02 -3.02
N ASP A 86 2.86 13.45 -3.26
CA ASP A 86 4.01 13.51 -2.34
C ASP A 86 5.03 14.50 -2.92
N LEU A 87 5.19 15.64 -2.25
CA LEU A 87 6.16 16.66 -2.62
C LEU A 87 7.40 16.52 -1.74
N ARG A 88 8.54 16.26 -2.39
CA ARG A 88 9.87 16.21 -1.75
C ARG A 88 10.85 17.11 -2.49
N SER A 89 12.02 17.33 -1.89
CA SER A 89 13.10 18.09 -2.54
C SER A 89 13.56 17.48 -3.87
N ALA A 90 13.51 16.15 -3.99
CA ALA A 90 13.91 15.41 -5.19
C ALA A 90 12.89 15.52 -6.34
N GLY A 91 11.61 15.77 -6.03
CA GLY A 91 10.55 15.75 -7.02
C GLY A 91 9.16 15.63 -6.43
N VAL A 92 8.19 15.53 -7.32
CA VAL A 92 6.77 15.29 -7.01
C VAL A 92 6.40 13.90 -7.51
N THR A 93 5.92 13.05 -6.60
CA THR A 93 5.27 11.79 -6.97
C THR A 93 3.77 11.99 -6.92
N VAL A 94 3.09 11.66 -8.02
CA VAL A 94 1.64 11.68 -8.13
C VAL A 94 1.15 10.25 -8.22
N SER A 95 0.16 9.89 -7.41
CA SER A 95 -0.48 8.58 -7.42
C SER A 95 -1.99 8.72 -7.56
N LEU A 96 -2.56 7.92 -8.45
CA LEU A 96 -4.00 7.83 -8.70
C LEU A 96 -4.50 6.48 -8.20
N GLY A 97 -5.47 6.49 -7.29
CA GLY A 97 -6.17 5.30 -6.78
C GLY A 97 -7.05 4.61 -7.81
N ARG A 98 -7.21 5.22 -9.00
CA ARG A 98 -7.80 4.61 -10.18
C ARG A 98 -6.92 4.87 -11.40
N ARG A 99 -7.01 4.01 -12.41
CA ARG A 99 -6.29 4.14 -13.69
C ARG A 99 -6.98 5.18 -14.58
N ASP A 100 -6.86 6.45 -14.19
CA ASP A 100 -7.45 7.58 -14.92
C ASP A 100 -6.50 8.11 -15.99
N ILE A 101 -6.75 7.73 -17.25
CA ILE A 101 -5.92 8.16 -18.39
C ILE A 101 -6.01 9.67 -18.60
N ALA A 102 -7.21 10.25 -18.47
CA ALA A 102 -7.44 11.67 -18.77
C ALA A 102 -6.71 12.58 -17.77
N LEU A 103 -6.78 12.25 -16.48
CA LEU A 103 -6.05 12.99 -15.46
C LEU A 103 -4.54 12.80 -15.59
N ALA A 104 -4.06 11.56 -15.80
CA ALA A 104 -2.65 11.27 -15.99
C ALA A 104 -2.02 12.11 -17.12
N ARG A 105 -2.70 12.18 -18.28
CA ARG A 105 -2.29 12.99 -19.43
C ARG A 105 -2.23 14.49 -19.11
N ARG A 106 -3.27 15.04 -18.45
CA ARG A 106 -3.29 16.46 -18.08
C ARG A 106 -2.15 16.82 -17.14
N ILE A 107 -1.83 15.96 -16.19
CA ILE A 107 -0.71 16.16 -15.27
C ILE A 107 0.64 16.08 -15.99
N SER A 108 0.83 15.10 -16.89
CA SER A 108 2.03 15.02 -17.75
C SER A 108 2.19 16.24 -18.64
N ALA A 109 1.11 16.77 -19.22
CA ALA A 109 1.13 17.99 -20.02
C ALA A 109 1.56 19.20 -19.18
N ALA A 110 1.00 19.38 -17.98
CA ALA A 110 1.42 20.44 -17.05
C ALA A 110 2.89 20.32 -16.63
N ALA A 111 3.37 19.11 -16.37
CA ALA A 111 4.78 18.88 -16.08
C ALA A 111 5.68 19.35 -17.23
N LYS A 112 5.28 19.02 -18.48
CA LYS A 112 5.99 19.43 -19.70
C LYS A 112 5.99 20.95 -19.89
N GLU A 113 4.87 21.63 -19.67
CA GLU A 113 4.77 23.10 -19.74
C GLU A 113 5.69 23.80 -18.73
N LEU A 114 5.96 23.15 -17.60
CA LEU A 114 6.88 23.64 -16.58
C LEU A 114 8.33 23.15 -16.77
N ASP A 115 8.66 22.47 -17.87
CA ASP A 115 9.97 21.83 -18.09
C ASP A 115 10.38 20.87 -16.96
N ILE A 116 9.45 20.06 -16.48
CA ILE A 116 9.67 19.07 -15.43
C ILE A 116 9.70 17.68 -16.07
N PRO A 117 10.87 17.04 -16.17
CA PRO A 117 10.95 15.70 -16.74
C PRO A 117 10.35 14.65 -15.81
N ALA A 118 9.56 13.74 -16.36
CA ALA A 118 9.19 12.53 -15.68
C ALA A 118 10.39 11.58 -15.52
N ASP A 119 10.32 10.74 -14.49
CA ASP A 119 11.21 9.60 -14.28
C ASP A 119 10.37 8.41 -13.82
N PRO A 120 9.86 7.60 -14.76
CA PRO A 120 9.01 6.47 -14.42
C PRO A 120 9.78 5.31 -13.79
N THR A 121 11.11 5.38 -13.68
CA THR A 121 11.92 4.36 -12.99
C THR A 121 11.94 4.57 -11.48
N ALA A 122 11.55 5.76 -11.02
CA ALA A 122 11.60 6.16 -9.61
C ALA A 122 10.36 5.76 -8.80
N VAL A 123 9.31 5.21 -9.43
CA VAL A 123 8.11 4.76 -8.71
C VAL A 123 8.22 3.29 -8.30
N GLN A 124 7.89 3.00 -7.04
CA GLN A 124 7.87 1.66 -6.48
C GLN A 124 6.70 1.53 -5.51
N LEU A 125 6.06 0.35 -5.50
CA LEU A 125 5.12 -0.04 -4.46
C LEU A 125 5.62 -1.31 -3.80
N VAL A 126 5.77 -1.27 -2.47
CA VAL A 126 6.11 -2.43 -1.66
C VAL A 126 4.86 -2.98 -0.99
N ASN A 127 4.72 -4.30 -1.02
CA ASN A 127 3.64 -5.01 -0.34
C ASN A 127 4.20 -6.00 0.68
N VAL A 128 3.61 -6.02 1.87
CA VAL A 128 3.78 -7.11 2.84
C VAL A 128 2.61 -8.06 2.65
N THR A 129 2.89 -9.35 2.46
CA THR A 129 1.83 -10.36 2.32
C THR A 129 1.97 -11.39 3.42
N LEU A 130 0.87 -11.62 4.14
CA LEU A 130 0.76 -12.64 5.17
C LEU A 130 -0.02 -13.83 4.62
N ASP A 131 0.55 -15.03 4.75
CA ASP A 131 -0.17 -16.26 4.47
C ASP A 131 -1.24 -16.49 5.56
N ALA A 132 -2.48 -16.78 5.17
CA ALA A 132 -3.59 -16.99 6.10
C ALA A 132 -4.47 -18.17 5.68
N LEU A 133 -4.94 -18.96 6.64
CA LEU A 133 -5.95 -20.01 6.47
C LEU A 133 -7.37 -19.47 6.63
N VAL A 134 -7.58 -18.56 7.58
CA VAL A 134 -8.87 -17.95 7.95
C VAL A 134 -8.82 -16.44 7.73
N GLY A 135 -8.62 -16.03 6.47
CA GLY A 135 -8.44 -14.62 6.11
C GLY A 135 -9.53 -13.66 6.62
N ALA A 136 -10.79 -14.13 6.67
CA ALA A 136 -11.92 -13.34 7.18
C ALA A 136 -11.81 -13.00 8.68
N ASP A 137 -11.15 -13.84 9.47
CA ASP A 137 -10.92 -13.63 10.91
C ASP A 137 -9.60 -12.91 11.18
N VAL A 138 -8.65 -12.96 10.23
CA VAL A 138 -7.33 -12.33 10.32
C VAL A 138 -7.35 -10.87 9.85
N LEU A 139 -7.96 -10.57 8.71
CA LEU A 139 -7.88 -9.24 8.08
C LEU A 139 -8.42 -8.09 8.96
N PRO A 140 -9.54 -8.24 9.72
CA PRO A 140 -10.05 -7.17 10.55
C PRO A 140 -9.05 -6.69 11.60
N PHE A 141 -8.29 -7.62 12.20
CA PHE A 141 -7.21 -7.29 13.14
C PHE A 141 -6.15 -6.40 12.49
N TRP A 142 -5.59 -6.82 11.34
CA TRP A 142 -4.54 -6.06 10.66
C TRP A 142 -5.04 -4.70 10.17
N ARG A 143 -6.30 -4.62 9.72
CA ARG A 143 -6.93 -3.35 9.33
C ARG A 143 -6.96 -2.37 10.50
N ALA A 144 -7.40 -2.83 11.68
CA ALA A 144 -7.48 -2.01 12.88
C ALA A 144 -6.08 -1.65 13.42
N LEU A 145 -5.18 -2.64 13.50
CA LEU A 145 -3.81 -2.48 13.99
C LEU A 145 -2.98 -1.51 13.14
N LEU A 146 -3.16 -1.52 11.81
CA LEU A 146 -2.43 -0.61 10.92
C LEU A 146 -3.12 0.75 10.77
N GLY A 147 -4.43 0.83 11.03
CA GLY A 147 -5.25 2.00 10.70
C GLY A 147 -5.45 2.16 9.19
N TYR A 148 -5.47 1.03 8.48
CA TYR A 148 -5.54 0.99 7.01
C TYR A 148 -6.98 0.88 6.49
N ARG A 149 -7.15 1.17 5.20
CA ARG A 149 -8.39 0.91 4.46
C ARG A 149 -8.26 -0.35 3.62
N GLN A 150 -9.39 -0.92 3.22
CA GLN A 150 -9.46 -2.21 2.53
C GLN A 150 -9.84 -2.06 1.06
N ILE A 151 -9.29 -2.93 0.22
CA ILE A 151 -9.62 -3.14 -1.19
C ILE A 151 -9.93 -4.62 -1.34
N GLY A 152 -11.10 -4.95 -1.88
CA GLY A 152 -11.54 -6.34 -1.98
C GLY A 152 -11.66 -7.02 -0.62
N ASP A 153 -11.37 -8.31 -0.57
CA ASP A 153 -11.49 -9.17 0.61
C ASP A 153 -10.14 -9.52 1.25
N ASP A 154 -9.01 -9.12 0.63
CA ASP A 154 -7.69 -9.60 1.03
C ASP A 154 -6.60 -8.51 1.08
N TYR A 155 -6.90 -7.26 0.72
CA TYR A 155 -5.87 -6.23 0.58
C TYR A 155 -6.15 -4.98 1.42
N LEU A 156 -5.13 -4.48 2.11
CA LEU A 156 -5.15 -3.26 2.90
C LEU A 156 -4.12 -2.25 2.38
N PHE A 157 -4.47 -0.98 2.44
CA PHE A 157 -3.59 0.12 2.08
C PHE A 157 -3.63 1.24 3.11
N ASP A 158 -2.50 1.91 3.29
CA ASP A 158 -2.41 3.14 4.05
C ASP A 158 -3.24 4.23 3.35
N PRO A 159 -4.30 4.78 3.97
CA PRO A 159 -5.06 5.88 3.38
C PRO A 159 -4.21 7.13 3.11
N LEU A 160 -3.07 7.29 3.80
CA LEU A 160 -2.11 8.37 3.58
C LEU A 160 -0.98 8.00 2.61
N ARG A 161 -0.95 6.77 2.10
CA ARG A 161 0.03 6.25 1.14
C ARG A 161 1.50 6.38 1.59
N ARG A 162 1.77 6.30 2.90
CA ARG A 162 3.13 6.39 3.47
C ARG A 162 3.74 5.02 3.72
N GLY A 163 2.94 4.07 4.19
CA GLY A 163 3.36 2.70 4.45
C GLY A 163 3.17 1.75 3.27
N PRO A 164 3.80 0.54 3.32
CA PRO A 164 3.55 -0.51 2.35
C PRO A 164 2.10 -0.96 2.42
N GLY A 165 1.60 -1.53 1.31
CA GLY A 165 0.35 -2.28 1.34
C GLY A 165 0.49 -3.56 2.16
N PHE A 166 -0.63 -4.07 2.66
CA PHE A 166 -0.69 -5.31 3.44
C PHE A 166 -1.74 -6.24 2.85
N GLY A 167 -1.32 -7.38 2.31
CA GLY A 167 -2.21 -8.37 1.70
C GLY A 167 -2.27 -9.67 2.48
N LEU A 168 -3.35 -10.42 2.31
CA LEU A 168 -3.45 -11.81 2.72
C LEU A 168 -3.30 -12.74 1.51
N GLN A 169 -2.54 -13.80 1.67
CA GLN A 169 -2.50 -14.90 0.72
C GLN A 169 -3.24 -16.09 1.32
N GLN A 170 -4.36 -16.46 0.72
CA GLN A 170 -5.14 -17.61 1.15
C GLN A 170 -4.34 -18.91 0.99
N MET A 171 -4.26 -19.68 2.06
CA MET A 171 -3.63 -20.98 2.12
C MET A 171 -4.65 -22.11 2.32
N ASN A 172 -4.26 -23.30 1.86
CA ASN A 172 -5.04 -24.53 2.04
C ASN A 172 -4.38 -25.50 3.05
N ALA A 173 -3.20 -25.16 3.56
CA ALA A 173 -2.45 -25.94 4.53
C ALA A 173 -1.60 -25.02 5.41
N ALA A 174 -1.50 -25.36 6.69
CA ALA A 174 -0.76 -24.55 7.66
C ALA A 174 0.75 -24.54 7.35
N ARG A 175 1.38 -23.39 7.58
CA ARG A 175 2.84 -23.29 7.75
C ARG A 175 3.13 -23.38 9.25
N PRO A 176 3.64 -24.52 9.76
CA PRO A 176 3.63 -24.80 11.20
C PRO A 176 4.63 -23.98 12.02
N GLN A 177 5.54 -23.26 11.37
CA GLN A 177 6.47 -22.38 12.05
C GLN A 177 5.84 -21.00 12.22
N ARG A 178 6.08 -20.38 13.38
CA ARG A 178 5.70 -18.99 13.63
C ARG A 178 6.31 -18.07 12.55
N ASN A 179 5.56 -17.04 12.17
CA ASN A 179 6.11 -15.96 11.35
C ASN A 179 7.34 -15.35 12.07
N ARG A 180 8.46 -15.23 11.35
CA ARG A 180 9.74 -14.72 11.90
C ARG A 180 9.98 -13.26 11.56
N MET A 181 8.96 -12.56 11.06
CA MET A 181 8.96 -11.13 10.83
C MET A 181 8.15 -10.44 11.93
N HIS A 182 8.58 -9.23 12.29
CA HIS A 182 7.84 -8.36 13.19
C HIS A 182 7.38 -7.13 12.43
N LEU A 183 6.11 -6.76 12.58
CA LEU A 183 5.60 -5.49 12.12
C LEU A 183 5.39 -4.58 13.33
N ASP A 184 6.22 -3.56 13.44
CA ASP A 184 6.16 -2.61 14.55
C ASP A 184 5.45 -1.33 14.11
N VAL A 185 4.27 -1.09 14.68
CA VAL A 185 3.45 0.08 14.37
C VAL A 185 3.69 1.15 15.44
N ALA A 186 4.58 2.08 15.12
CA ALA A 186 4.81 3.25 15.95
C ALA A 186 3.65 4.25 15.81
N VAL A 187 3.00 4.57 16.93
CA VAL A 187 1.90 5.53 16.99
C VAL A 187 2.26 6.69 17.90
N PRO A 188 1.60 7.86 17.78
CA PRO A 188 1.67 8.88 18.82
C PRO A 188 1.33 8.24 20.17
N HIS A 189 2.12 8.54 21.20
CA HIS A 189 2.04 7.84 22.50
C HIS A 189 0.64 7.86 23.12
N ASP A 190 -0.09 8.97 22.93
CA ASP A 190 -1.46 9.21 23.37
C ASP A 190 -2.54 8.48 22.53
N GLN A 191 -2.13 7.80 21.46
CA GLN A 191 -2.99 7.02 20.58
C GLN A 191 -2.78 5.50 20.73
N ALA A 192 -1.81 5.08 21.55
CA ALA A 192 -1.46 3.66 21.70
C ALA A 192 -2.62 2.82 22.25
N GLU A 193 -3.25 3.28 23.33
CA GLU A 193 -4.39 2.57 23.94
C GLU A 193 -5.55 2.43 22.96
N ALA A 194 -5.92 3.51 22.26
CA ALA A 194 -6.99 3.47 21.26
C ALA A 194 -6.67 2.49 20.12
N ARG A 195 -5.41 2.42 19.68
CA ARG A 195 -4.99 1.47 18.65
C ARG A 195 -5.08 0.03 19.14
N ILE A 196 -4.61 -0.25 20.35
CA ILE A 196 -4.67 -1.57 20.98
C ILE A 196 -6.13 -2.00 21.15
N SER A 197 -6.98 -1.13 21.72
CA SER A 197 -8.40 -1.42 21.90
C SER A 197 -9.11 -1.73 20.58
N ALA A 198 -8.81 -0.99 19.51
CA ALA A 198 -9.38 -1.26 18.19
C ALA A 198 -8.94 -2.63 17.63
N ALA A 199 -7.67 -2.99 17.80
CA ALA A 199 -7.15 -4.30 17.35
C ALA A 199 -7.77 -5.46 18.15
N LEU A 200 -7.94 -5.31 19.47
CA LEU A 200 -8.60 -6.30 20.33
C LEU A 200 -10.09 -6.46 19.96
N ALA A 201 -10.80 -5.34 19.75
CA ALA A 201 -12.20 -5.37 19.32
C ALA A 201 -12.39 -6.00 17.94
N ALA A 202 -11.35 -6.00 17.10
CA ALA A 202 -11.34 -6.62 15.79
C ALA A 202 -10.95 -8.11 15.80
N GLY A 203 -10.97 -8.77 16.97
CA GLY A 203 -10.69 -10.20 17.13
C GLY A 203 -9.24 -10.54 17.46
N GLY A 204 -8.37 -9.53 17.62
CA GLY A 204 -7.02 -9.73 18.13
C GLY A 204 -6.99 -10.02 19.62
N HIS A 205 -5.83 -10.46 20.10
CA HIS A 205 -5.58 -10.65 21.52
C HIS A 205 -4.21 -10.08 21.92
N LEU A 206 -4.09 -9.67 23.19
CA LEU A 206 -2.84 -9.21 23.76
C LEU A 206 -1.97 -10.44 24.09
N VAL A 207 -0.78 -10.50 23.51
CA VAL A 207 0.20 -11.55 23.77
C VAL A 207 1.11 -11.15 24.94
N SER A 208 1.55 -9.89 24.98
CA SER A 208 2.42 -9.39 26.05
C SER A 208 2.35 -7.87 26.17
N ASP A 209 2.27 -7.37 27.40
CA ASP A 209 2.45 -5.98 27.80
C ASP A 209 3.68 -5.78 28.70
N ALA A 210 4.56 -6.79 28.80
CA ALA A 210 5.72 -6.76 29.68
C ALA A 210 6.71 -5.62 29.38
N HIS A 211 6.60 -5.00 28.20
CA HIS A 211 7.41 -3.88 27.74
C HIS A 211 6.65 -2.56 27.65
N ALA A 212 5.41 -2.52 28.12
CA ALA A 212 4.63 -1.29 28.17
C ALA A 212 5.33 -0.24 29.06
N PRO A 213 5.30 1.06 28.69
CA PRO A 213 4.62 1.64 27.53
C PRO A 213 5.46 1.70 26.25
N MET A 214 6.65 1.10 26.23
CA MET A 214 7.53 1.15 25.05
C MET A 214 6.90 0.40 23.86
N TRP A 215 6.33 -0.79 24.11
CA TRP A 215 5.48 -1.51 23.15
C TRP A 215 4.62 -2.58 23.81
N TRP A 216 3.58 -3.00 23.08
CA TRP A 216 2.71 -4.13 23.37
C TRP A 216 2.74 -5.08 22.19
N VAL A 217 2.73 -6.38 22.46
CA VAL A 217 2.64 -7.43 21.44
C VAL A 217 1.20 -7.92 21.37
N LEU A 218 0.60 -7.84 20.19
CA LEU A 218 -0.72 -8.37 19.89
C LEU A 218 -0.61 -9.45 18.82
N ALA A 219 -1.60 -10.32 18.72
CA ALA A 219 -1.70 -11.28 17.64
C ALA A 219 -3.11 -11.39 17.07
N ASP A 220 -3.18 -11.77 15.79
CA ASP A 220 -4.40 -12.12 15.09
C ASP A 220 -4.95 -13.51 15.49
N ALA A 221 -6.02 -13.94 14.84
CA ALA A 221 -6.67 -15.23 15.08
C ALA A 221 -5.78 -16.46 14.79
N GLU A 222 -4.71 -16.30 14.01
CA GLU A 222 -3.75 -17.36 13.67
C GLU A 222 -2.45 -17.28 14.50
N GLY A 223 -2.36 -16.30 15.41
CA GLY A 223 -1.19 -16.09 16.25
C GLY A 223 -0.06 -15.33 15.55
N ASN A 224 -0.33 -14.63 14.44
CA ASN A 224 0.67 -13.75 13.84
C ASN A 224 0.82 -12.49 14.67
N GLU A 225 2.04 -12.26 15.16
CA GLU A 225 2.37 -11.20 16.10
C GLU A 225 2.72 -9.88 15.40
N ALA A 226 2.34 -8.78 16.04
CA ALA A 226 2.79 -7.43 15.71
C ALA A 226 2.78 -6.52 16.93
N CYS A 227 3.56 -5.43 16.87
CA CYS A 227 3.66 -4.48 17.97
C CYS A 227 2.88 -3.20 17.73
N VAL A 228 2.29 -2.65 18.78
CA VAL A 228 2.02 -1.22 18.89
C VAL A 228 3.13 -0.62 19.75
N ALA A 229 3.83 0.39 19.23
CA ALA A 229 5.00 0.97 19.88
C ALA A 229 4.85 2.47 20.12
N THR A 230 5.47 2.96 21.20
CA THR A 230 5.61 4.39 21.49
C THR A 230 7.07 4.73 21.80
N TRP A 231 7.37 6.03 21.90
CA TRP A 231 8.68 6.50 22.33
C TRP A 231 8.86 6.44 23.87
N VAL A 232 7.78 6.34 24.65
CA VAL A 232 7.81 6.45 26.11
C VAL A 232 8.59 5.27 26.71
N GLY A 233 9.54 5.57 27.60
CA GLY A 233 10.36 4.57 28.28
C GLY A 233 11.59 4.11 27.50
N ARG A 234 11.94 4.76 26.37
CA ARG A 234 13.09 4.41 25.51
C ARG A 234 14.28 5.38 25.63
N GLU A 235 14.41 6.08 26.76
CA GLU A 235 15.52 7.01 27.02
C GLU A 235 16.85 6.28 27.31
#